data_AF-A0A7S2MFL8-F1
#
_entry.id   AF-A0A7S2MFL8-F1
#
_cell.length_a   1.000
_cell.length_b   1.000
_cell.length_c   1.000
_cell.angle_alpha   90.00
_cell.angle_beta   90.00
_cell.angle_gamma   90.00
#
_symmetry.space_group_name_H-M   'P 1'
#
loop_
_entity.id
_entity.type
_entity.pdbx_description
1 polymer ?
#
loop_
_entity_poly.entity_id
_entity_poly.type
_entity_poly.pdbx_seq_one_letter_code
_entity_poly.pdbx_strand_id
1 'polypeptide(L)'
;TPLIIFGVFAFTFLLREILGRTVLRRWEEKVRMDPNITFCAFMSLIFAFHLTVVALSVKLFMCYPHPDGRGSSLMGASEVKCYTTDAWQGVIWGAGFAILCYCL
;
A
#
# COMPACT_ATOMS: atom_id res chain seq x y z
N THR A 1 -18.23 2.18 27.32
CA THR A 1 -17.49 2.10 26.04
C THR A 1 -16.82 3.40 25.62
N PRO A 2 -17.40 4.62 25.71
CA PRO A 2 -16.70 5.87 25.33
C PRO A 2 -15.61 6.31 26.33
N LEU A 3 -15.78 6.02 27.62
CA LEU A 3 -14.79 6.35 28.68
C LEU A 3 -13.46 5.62 28.49
N ILE A 4 -13.47 4.39 27.97
CA ILE A 4 -12.25 3.60 27.73
C ILE A 4 -11.45 4.20 26.57
N ILE A 5 -12.14 4.62 25.50
CA ILE A 5 -11.51 5.26 24.34
C ILE A 5 -10.85 6.58 24.76
N PHE A 6 -11.54 7.39 25.56
CA PHE A 6 -10.98 8.63 26.09
C PHE A 6 -9.77 8.37 27.01
N GLY A 7 -9.84 7.33 27.85
CA GLY A 7 -8.72 6.92 28.70
C GLY A 7 -7.49 6.49 27.90
N VAL A 8 -7.67 5.67 26.86
CA VAL A 8 -6.58 5.24 25.96
C VAL A 8 -6.00 6.43 25.19
N PHE A 9 -6.85 7.36 24.74
CA PHE A 9 -6.40 8.56 24.03
C PHE A 9 -5.59 9.48 24.96
N ALA A 10 -6.08 9.75 26.17
CA ALA A 10 -5.35 10.56 27.15
C ALA A 10 -4.03 9.89 27.57
N PHE A 11 -4.03 8.57 27.73
CA PHE A 11 -2.83 7.81 28.09
C PHE A 11 -1.76 7.83 26.99
N THR A 12 -2.15 7.63 25.73
CA THR A 12 -1.23 7.71 24.58
C THR A 12 -0.71 9.13 24.38
N PHE A 13 -1.55 10.14 24.61
CA PHE A 13 -1.15 11.55 24.55
C PHE A 13 -0.13 11.92 25.64
N LEU A 14 -0.40 11.54 26.89
CA LEU A 14 0.52 11.78 28.02
C LEU A 14 1.85 11.03 27.84
N LEU A 15 1.81 9.78 27.37
CA LEU A 15 3.02 9.03 27.05
C LEU A 15 3.85 9.77 26.00
N ARG A 16 3.23 10.22 24.90
CA ARG A 16 3.93 11.01 23.86
C ARG A 16 4.56 12.27 24.43
N GLU A 17 3.85 13.01 25.29
CA GLU A 17 4.33 14.25 25.90
C GLU A 17 5.55 14.00 26.82
N ILE A 18 5.48 12.96 27.64
CA ILE A 18 6.54 12.60 28.59
C ILE A 18 7.76 12.03 27.87
N LEU A 19 7.55 11.08 26.95
CA LEU A 19 8.63 10.49 26.12
C LEU A 19 9.29 11.55 25.24
N GLY A 20 8.49 12.48 24.68
CA GLY A 20 8.97 13.62 23.91
C GLY A 20 9.90 14.55 24.68
N ARG A 21 9.54 14.87 25.93
CA ARG A 21 10.33 15.82 26.75
C ARG A 21 11.56 15.20 27.40
N THR A 22 11.50 13.93 27.80
CA THR A 22 12.54 13.30 28.64
C THR A 22 13.51 12.41 27.86
N VAL A 23 12.97 11.53 27.03
CA VAL A 23 13.75 10.53 26.29
C VAL A 23 14.20 11.12 24.97
N LEU A 24 13.29 11.69 24.18
CA LEU A 24 13.63 12.27 22.88
C LEU A 24 14.67 13.38 23.00
N ARG A 25 14.52 14.36 23.91
CA ARG A 25 15.49 15.46 24.07
C ARG A 25 16.91 15.00 24.45
N ARG A 26 17.04 13.93 25.24
CA ARG A 26 18.35 13.35 25.63
C ARG A 26 18.94 12.49 24.51
N TRP A 27 18.10 11.89 23.69
CA TRP A 27 18.52 11.10 22.52
C TRP A 27 18.73 11.97 21.27
N GLU A 28 18.16 13.16 21.20
CA GLU A 28 18.23 14.07 20.05
C GLU A 28 19.67 14.52 19.77
N GLU A 29 20.46 14.84 20.80
CA GLU A 29 21.88 15.16 20.62
C GLU A 29 22.72 13.98 20.13
N LYS A 30 22.33 12.74 20.46
CA LYS A 30 23.09 11.53 20.14
C LYS A 30 22.61 10.83 18.86
N VAL A 31 21.39 11.15 18.42
CA VAL A 31 20.69 10.61 17.25
C VAL A 31 20.25 11.74 16.34
N ARG A 32 21.07 12.78 16.20
CA ARG A 32 21.00 13.66 15.03
C ARG A 32 21.42 12.83 13.83
N MET A 33 20.43 12.13 13.28
CA MET A 33 20.57 11.37 12.06
C MET A 33 20.81 12.36 10.93
N ASP A 34 21.82 12.09 10.10
CA ASP A 34 22.16 12.95 8.99
C ASP A 34 20.90 13.16 8.12
N PRO A 35 20.48 14.41 7.85
CA PRO A 35 19.27 14.70 7.10
C PRO A 35 19.25 14.02 5.72
N ASN A 36 20.42 13.76 5.12
CA ASN A 36 20.52 13.01 3.88
C ASN A 36 20.10 11.55 4.05
N ILE A 37 20.49 10.91 5.16
CA ILE A 37 20.10 9.53 5.47
C ILE A 37 18.60 9.47 5.77
N THR A 38 18.05 10.43 6.52
CA THR A 38 16.62 10.51 6.81
C THR A 38 15.80 10.70 5.55
N PHE A 39 16.25 11.57 4.64
CA PHE A 39 15.60 11.78 3.34
C PHE A 39 15.65 10.52 2.47
N CYS A 40 16.80 9.85 2.38
CA CYS A 40 16.94 8.58 1.66
C CYS A 40 16.03 7.49 2.22
N ALA A 41 15.92 7.37 3.55
CA ALA A 41 15.03 6.42 4.20
C ALA A 41 13.55 6.74 3.90
N PHE A 42 13.17 8.02 3.95
CA PHE A 42 11.83 8.48 3.61
C PHE A 42 11.47 8.20 2.15
N MET A 43 12.37 8.51 1.21
CA MET A 43 12.17 8.21 -0.21
C MET A 43 12.11 6.70 -0.48
N SER A 44 12.89 5.90 0.26
CA SER A 44 12.82 4.43 0.17
C SER A 44 11.47 3.89 0.63
N LEU A 45 10.87 4.47 1.67
CA LEU A 45 9.51 4.11 2.12
C LEU A 45 8.46 4.49 1.08
N ILE A 46 8.55 5.67 0.48
CA ILE A 46 7.66 6.09 -0.61
C ILE A 46 7.78 5.13 -1.80
N PHE A 47 9.01 4.75 -2.16
CA PHE A 47 9.27 3.81 -3.24
C PHE A 47 8.70 2.42 -2.95
N ALA A 48 8.88 1.90 -1.74
CA ALA A 48 8.30 0.62 -1.33
C ALA A 48 6.76 0.64 -1.35
N PHE A 49 6.14 1.74 -0.89
CA PHE A 49 4.71 1.94 -1.00
C PHE A 49 4.24 1.93 -2.46
N HIS A 50 4.95 2.66 -3.32
CA HIS A 50 4.67 2.70 -4.76
C HIS A 50 4.76 1.30 -5.40
N LEU A 51 5.83 0.55 -5.14
CA LEU A 51 5.97 -0.83 -5.61
C LEU A 51 4.83 -1.73 -5.12
N THR A 52 4.36 -1.53 -3.89
CA THR A 52 3.24 -2.30 -3.34
C THR A 52 1.93 -2.00 -4.07
N VAL A 53 1.67 -0.72 -4.39
CA VAL A 53 0.49 -0.31 -5.18
C VAL A 53 0.54 -0.92 -6.58
N VAL A 54 1.72 -0.91 -7.23
CA VAL A 54 1.92 -1.55 -8.53
C VAL A 54 1.73 -3.07 -8.45
N ALA A 55 2.27 -3.71 -7.42
CA ALA A 55 2.09 -5.15 -7.22
C ALA A 55 0.61 -5.52 -6.99
N LEU A 56 -0.14 -4.68 -6.28
CA LEU A 56 -1.58 -4.87 -6.08
C LEU A 56 -2.36 -4.67 -7.37
N SER A 57 -2.05 -3.64 -8.16
CA SER A 57 -2.73 -3.42 -9.44
C SER A 57 -2.51 -4.58 -10.40
N VAL A 58 -1.29 -5.15 -10.47
CA VAL A 58 -1.01 -6.36 -11.26
C VAL A 58 -1.77 -7.58 -10.73
N LYS A 59 -1.89 -7.73 -9.41
CA LYS A 59 -2.67 -8.84 -8.81
C LYS A 59 -4.15 -8.80 -9.22
N LEU A 60 -4.75 -7.64 -9.44
CA LEU A 60 -6.14 -7.56 -9.91
C LEU A 60 -6.33 -8.21 -11.30
N PHE A 61 -5.29 -8.21 -12.14
CA PHE A 61 -5.31 -8.84 -13.47
C PHE A 61 -4.98 -10.33 -13.43
N MET A 62 -4.66 -10.91 -12.27
CA MET A 62 -4.44 -12.35 -12.16
C MET A 62 -5.76 -13.12 -12.33
N CYS A 63 -5.68 -14.22 -13.06
CA CYS A 63 -6.79 -15.14 -13.27
C CYS A 63 -6.84 -16.16 -12.12
N TYR A 64 -8.00 -16.27 -11.46
CA TYR A 64 -8.25 -17.25 -10.41
C TYR A 64 -9.31 -18.26 -10.86
N PRO A 65 -9.30 -19.50 -10.33
CA PRO A 65 -10.32 -20.49 -10.65
C PRO A 65 -11.68 -19.97 -10.20
N HIS A 66 -12.64 -19.91 -11.13
CA HIS A 66 -13.97 -19.41 -10.85
C HIS A 66 -14.75 -20.47 -10.03
N PRO A 67 -15.50 -20.08 -8.98
CA PRO A 67 -16.30 -21.02 -8.17
C PRO A 67 -17.37 -21.82 -8.94
N ASP A 68 -17.67 -21.48 -10.19
CA ASP A 68 -18.58 -22.23 -11.05
C ASP A 68 -17.93 -23.49 -11.66
N GLY A 69 -16.62 -23.70 -11.42
CA GLY A 69 -15.84 -24.82 -11.96
C GLY A 69 -15.61 -24.73 -13.47
N ARG A 70 -16.01 -23.63 -14.12
CA ARG A 70 -15.93 -23.43 -15.57
C ARG A 70 -14.99 -22.26 -15.88
N GLY A 71 -13.70 -22.56 -15.84
CA GLY A 71 -12.61 -21.69 -16.27
C GLY A 71 -12.04 -20.79 -15.18
N SER A 72 -11.24 -19.81 -15.59
CA SER A 72 -10.63 -18.83 -14.70
C SER A 72 -11.21 -17.43 -14.95
N SER A 73 -11.47 -16.66 -13.90
CA SER A 73 -11.97 -15.28 -13.94
C SER A 73 -10.91 -14.31 -13.43
N LEU A 74 -10.97 -13.02 -13.81
CA LEU A 74 -10.14 -12.02 -13.14
C LEU A 74 -10.46 -11.93 -11.66
N MET A 75 -9.43 -11.64 -10.86
CA MET A 75 -9.59 -11.28 -9.46
C MET A 75 -10.32 -9.94 -9.29
N GLY A 76 -10.04 -8.94 -10.13
CA GLY A 76 -10.63 -7.61 -10.06
C GLY A 76 -12.05 -7.51 -10.63
N ALA A 77 -12.48 -8.47 -11.45
CA ALA A 77 -13.79 -8.50 -12.11
C ALA A 77 -14.18 -9.95 -12.40
N SER A 78 -14.96 -10.55 -11.50
CA SER A 78 -15.33 -11.97 -11.62
C SER A 78 -16.25 -12.26 -12.81
N GLU A 79 -16.93 -11.25 -13.35
CA GLU A 79 -17.72 -11.36 -14.58
C GLU A 79 -16.86 -11.58 -15.85
N VAL A 80 -15.58 -11.20 -15.84
CA VAL A 80 -14.69 -11.34 -16.99
C VAL A 80 -13.98 -12.69 -16.92
N LYS A 81 -14.37 -13.62 -17.79
CA LYS A 81 -13.67 -14.91 -17.93
C LYS A 81 -12.39 -14.74 -18.75
N CYS A 82 -11.27 -15.17 -18.18
CA CYS A 82 -9.98 -15.13 -18.83
C CYS A 82 -9.98 -16.01 -20.10
N TYR A 83 -9.27 -15.57 -21.14
CA TYR A 83 -8.99 -16.28 -22.40
C TYR A 83 -10.18 -16.59 -23.32
N THR A 84 -11.42 -16.45 -22.86
CA THR A 84 -12.61 -16.93 -23.58
C THR A 84 -13.56 -15.82 -24.01
N THR A 85 -13.48 -14.65 -23.39
CA THR A 85 -14.43 -13.55 -23.61
C THR A 85 -13.75 -12.40 -24.36
N ASP A 86 -14.41 -11.77 -25.34
CA ASP A 86 -13.87 -10.58 -26.02
C ASP A 86 -13.57 -9.43 -25.04
N ALA A 87 -14.32 -9.36 -23.94
CA ALA A 87 -14.08 -8.44 -22.83
C ALA A 87 -12.67 -8.60 -22.22
N TRP A 88 -12.10 -9.81 -22.19
CA TRP A 88 -10.74 -10.06 -21.69
C TRP A 88 -9.68 -9.37 -22.57
N GLN A 89 -9.86 -9.41 -23.90
CA GLN A 89 -8.97 -8.74 -24.84
C GLN A 89 -9.02 -7.23 -24.65
N GLY A 90 -10.21 -6.64 -24.45
CA GLY A 90 -10.36 -5.22 -24.15
C GLY A 90 -9.65 -4.78 -22.87
N VAL A 91 -9.73 -5.60 -21.81
CA VAL A 91 -9.06 -5.34 -20.53
C VAL A 91 -7.53 -5.43 -20.67
N ILE A 92 -7.00 -6.40 -21.43
CA ILE A 92 -5.56 -6.51 -21.71
C ILE A 92 -5.07 -5.30 -22.51
N TRP A 93 -5.79 -4.89 -23.56
CA TRP A 93 -5.40 -3.73 -24.36
C TRP A 93 -5.41 -2.44 -23.54
N GLY A 94 -6.43 -2.22 -22.73
CA GLY A 94 -6.50 -1.08 -21.82
C GLY A 94 -5.37 -1.08 -20.80
N ALA A 95 -5.05 -2.24 -20.20
CA ALA A 95 -3.95 -2.38 -19.27
C ALA A 95 -2.58 -2.14 -19.94
N GLY A 96 -2.37 -2.70 -21.13
CA GLY A 96 -1.15 -2.50 -21.91
C GLY A 96 -0.93 -1.03 -22.30
N PHE A 97 -1.99 -0.35 -22.72
CA PHE A 97 -1.94 1.08 -23.03
C PHE A 97 -1.67 1.93 -21.77
N ALA A 98 -2.32 1.63 -20.65
CA ALA A 98 -2.07 2.31 -19.38
C ALA A 98 -0.63 2.14 -18.90
N ILE A 99 -0.05 0.95 -19.05
CA ILE A 99 1.37 0.70 -18.74
C ILE A 99 2.28 1.47 -19.70
N LEU A 100 1.98 1.49 -20.99
CA LEU A 100 2.73 2.27 -21.98
C LEU A 100 2.73 3.77 -21.64
N CYS A 101 1.57 4.35 -21.32
CA CYS A 101 1.46 5.75 -20.88
C CYS A 101 2.11 6.04 -19.53
N TYR A 102 2.25 5.03 -18.66
CA TYR A 102 2.93 5.17 -17.38
C TYR A 102 4.46 5.09 -17.53
N CYS A 103 4.95 4.31 -18.49
CA CYS A 103 6.37 4.12 -18.76
C CYS A 103 6.96 5.17 -19.72
N LEU A 104 6.15 5.79 -20.58
CA LEU A 104 6.49 6.96 -21.41
C LEU A 104 6.35 8.26 -20.63
#